data_AF-A0A3M2SGS0-F1
#
_entry.id   AF-A0A3M2SGS0-F1
#
_cell.length_a   1.000
_cell.length_b   1.000
_cell.length_c   1.000
_cell.angle_alpha   90.00
_cell.angle_beta   90.00
_cell.angle_gamma   90.00
#
_symmetry.space_group_name_H-M   'P 1'
#
loop_
_entity.id
_entity.type
_entity.pdbx_description
1 polymer ?
#
loop_
_entity_poly.entity_id
_entity_poly.type
_entity_poly.pdbx_seq_one_letter_code
_entity_poly.pdbx_strand_id
1 'polypeptide(L)'
;MCLSVPIRLTSHRSSLSALCLFSLLSSLLFSSLLLLLSSHLPPPPPPTTAAAEDQSKPAQKHPYSAASDTFDIVSNLIANKAMAYGEAIATNPIDRPQIRAKAVTGRTVFVKDRITQTSGPTPMVALKVLNRMIREDHVKNKYHSQKFHERKGLKKKRLRSQRWRARFKHGFKATVSRVIELKKQGW
;
A
#
# COMPACT_ATOMS: atom_id res chain seq x y z
N MET A 1 -36.66 35.69 39.91
CA MET A 1 -37.63 35.41 38.83
C MET A 1 -37.12 34.22 38.03
N CYS A 2 -37.68 33.05 38.30
CA CYS A 2 -37.39 31.82 37.59
C CYS A 2 -38.18 31.80 36.28
N LEU A 3 -37.50 31.73 35.14
CA LEU A 3 -38.12 31.49 33.84
C LEU A 3 -37.60 30.17 33.29
N SER A 4 -38.43 29.14 33.46
CA SER A 4 -38.29 27.81 32.87
C SER A 4 -38.44 27.89 31.35
N VAL A 5 -37.45 27.37 30.62
CA VAL A 5 -37.53 27.16 29.17
C VAL A 5 -37.70 25.66 28.92
N PRO A 6 -38.73 25.21 28.17
CA PRO A 6 -39.02 23.80 27.98
C PRO A 6 -38.05 23.13 26.98
N ILE A 7 -37.54 21.97 27.40
CA ILE A 7 -36.71 21.05 26.62
C ILE A 7 -37.58 20.34 25.59
N ARG A 8 -37.36 20.60 24.29
CA ARG A 8 -37.91 19.77 23.21
C ARG A 8 -37.05 18.51 23.03
N LEU A 9 -37.57 17.38 23.49
CA LEU A 9 -37.09 16.04 23.14
C LEU A 9 -37.46 15.75 21.69
N THR A 10 -36.48 15.82 20.78
CA THR A 10 -36.65 15.29 19.41
C THR A 10 -36.36 13.80 19.42
N SER A 11 -37.39 13.04 19.09
CA SER A 11 -37.45 11.59 18.90
C SER A 11 -36.24 11.02 18.14
N HIS A 12 -35.54 10.11 18.82
CA HIS A 12 -34.50 9.25 18.27
C HIS A 12 -35.21 8.16 17.44
N ARG A 13 -35.32 8.35 16.11
CA ARG A 13 -35.78 7.28 15.23
C ARG A 13 -34.61 6.34 14.96
N SER A 14 -34.72 5.16 15.55
CA SER A 14 -33.84 4.01 15.44
C SER A 14 -33.66 3.56 13.99
N SER A 15 -32.42 3.61 13.51
CA SER A 15 -31.95 2.87 12.32
C SER A 15 -30.59 2.25 12.67
N LEU A 16 -30.61 1.35 13.64
CA LEU A 16 -29.46 0.57 14.10
C LEU A 16 -29.90 -0.89 14.27
N SER A 17 -30.20 -1.58 13.17
CA SER A 17 -30.42 -3.03 13.20
C SER A 17 -29.65 -3.80 12.12
N ALA A 18 -29.22 -3.16 11.02
CA ALA A 18 -28.53 -3.86 9.94
C ALA A 18 -27.02 -4.06 10.16
N LEU A 19 -26.34 -3.16 10.88
CA LEU A 19 -24.88 -3.21 11.03
C LEU A 19 -24.40 -4.12 12.19
N CYS A 20 -25.27 -4.43 13.16
CA CYS A 20 -24.91 -5.31 14.29
C CYS A 20 -24.90 -6.79 13.88
N LEU A 21 -25.82 -7.20 13.00
CA LEU A 21 -25.92 -8.58 12.51
C LEU A 21 -24.72 -8.98 11.62
N PHE A 22 -24.15 -8.04 10.86
CA PHE A 22 -22.95 -8.30 10.05
C PHE A 22 -21.68 -8.53 10.89
N SER A 23 -21.55 -7.85 12.04
CA SER A 23 -20.40 -8.02 12.92
C SER A 23 -20.39 -9.37 13.64
N LEU A 24 -21.57 -9.94 13.93
CA LEU A 24 -21.71 -11.22 14.63
C LEU A 24 -21.53 -12.43 13.69
N LEU A 25 -21.93 -12.31 12.40
CA LEU A 25 -21.65 -13.38 11.42
C LEU A 25 -20.16 -13.46 11.05
N SER A 26 -19.45 -12.31 11.02
CA SER A 26 -18.01 -12.31 10.69
C SER A 26 -17.16 -12.94 11.79
N SER A 27 -17.55 -12.83 13.07
CA SER A 27 -16.80 -13.44 14.19
C SER A 27 -17.02 -14.95 14.31
N LEU A 28 -18.19 -15.47 13.91
CA LEU A 28 -18.46 -16.91 13.89
C LEU A 28 -17.73 -17.63 12.74
N LEU A 29 -17.60 -16.99 11.57
CA LEU A 29 -16.80 -17.53 10.46
C LEU A 29 -15.28 -17.49 10.76
N PHE A 30 -14.79 -16.48 11.49
CA PHE A 30 -13.38 -16.39 11.87
C PHE A 30 -13.02 -17.40 12.98
N SER A 31 -13.94 -17.71 13.89
CA SER A 31 -13.75 -18.73 14.94
C SER A 31 -13.79 -20.15 14.34
N SER A 32 -14.65 -20.41 13.34
CA SER A 32 -14.70 -21.71 12.66
C SER A 32 -13.48 -21.99 11.78
N LEU A 33 -12.80 -20.96 11.26
CA LEU A 33 -11.56 -21.12 10.50
C LEU A 33 -10.35 -21.43 11.42
N LEU A 34 -10.39 -20.99 12.68
CA LEU A 34 -9.31 -21.27 13.64
C LEU A 34 -9.31 -22.72 14.15
N LEU A 35 -10.46 -23.40 14.14
CA LEU A 35 -10.57 -24.81 14.53
C LEU A 35 -10.19 -25.79 13.40
N LEU A 36 -10.11 -25.35 12.15
CA LEU A 36 -9.73 -26.20 11.02
C LEU A 36 -8.20 -26.20 10.75
N LEU A 37 -7.43 -25.33 11.41
CA LEU A 37 -5.99 -25.17 11.17
C LEU A 37 -5.10 -25.92 12.17
N SER A 38 -5.69 -26.66 13.11
CA SER A 38 -4.95 -27.37 14.17
C SER A 38 -4.63 -28.84 13.87
N SER A 39 -5.03 -29.39 12.72
CA SER A 39 -4.88 -30.84 12.43
C SER A 39 -3.84 -31.21 11.37
N HIS A 40 -2.97 -30.30 10.92
CA HIS A 40 -1.84 -30.69 10.08
C HIS A 40 -0.52 -30.09 10.54
N LEU A 41 -0.03 -30.58 11.68
CA LEU A 41 1.40 -30.52 11.98
C LEU A 41 2.08 -31.67 11.21
N PRO A 42 3.16 -31.41 10.45
CA PRO A 42 3.92 -32.48 9.82
C PRO A 42 4.53 -33.39 10.90
N PRO A 43 4.60 -34.72 10.66
CA PRO A 43 5.14 -35.66 11.64
C PRO A 43 6.60 -35.31 11.97
N PRO A 44 7.03 -35.50 13.23
CA PRO A 44 8.42 -35.28 13.61
C PRO A 44 9.33 -36.23 12.80
N PRO A 45 10.54 -35.78 12.41
CA PRO A 45 11.49 -36.64 11.75
C PRO A 45 11.87 -37.81 12.68
N PRO A 46 12.14 -39.01 12.13
CA PRO A 46 12.55 -40.16 12.93
C PRO A 46 13.88 -39.87 13.65
N PRO A 47 14.10 -40.45 14.85
CA PRO A 47 15.33 -40.26 15.60
C PRO A 47 16.52 -40.78 14.81
N THR A 48 17.57 -39.96 14.73
CA THR A 48 18.85 -40.33 14.13
C THR A 48 19.56 -41.33 15.04
N THR A 49 19.32 -42.63 14.85
CA THR A 49 20.24 -43.66 15.34
C THR A 49 21.50 -43.59 14.51
N ALA A 50 22.56 -43.05 15.11
CA ALA A 50 23.90 -43.17 14.58
C ALA A 50 24.31 -44.65 14.51
N ALA A 51 25.03 -44.97 13.43
CA ALA A 51 25.82 -46.17 13.19
C ALA A 51 25.05 -47.50 13.05
N ALA A 52 24.74 -47.83 11.80
CA ALA A 52 24.87 -49.20 11.31
C ALA A 52 25.78 -49.15 10.07
N GLU A 53 26.95 -49.77 10.20
CA GLU A 53 27.86 -50.04 9.12
C GLU A 53 27.24 -51.05 8.13
N ASP A 54 27.77 -50.98 6.91
CA ASP A 54 27.86 -52.05 5.92
C ASP A 54 26.93 -52.00 4.68
N GLN A 55 27.58 -52.34 3.57
CA GLN A 55 27.09 -52.71 2.24
C GLN A 55 26.89 -51.60 1.20
N SER A 56 27.82 -51.60 0.26
CA SER A 56 27.80 -50.97 -1.06
C SER A 56 26.48 -51.25 -1.81
N LYS A 57 25.49 -50.39 -1.59
CA LYS A 57 24.22 -50.40 -2.32
C LYS A 57 24.48 -49.87 -3.75
N PRO A 58 24.05 -50.55 -4.83
CA PRO A 58 24.27 -50.07 -6.19
C PRO A 58 23.65 -48.69 -6.33
N ALA A 59 24.43 -47.75 -6.88
CA ALA A 59 24.06 -46.34 -7.02
C ALA A 59 22.62 -46.20 -7.50
N GLN A 60 21.74 -45.66 -6.64
CA GLN A 60 20.37 -45.34 -7.00
C GLN A 60 20.44 -44.38 -8.20
N LYS A 61 19.99 -44.84 -9.38
CA LYS A 61 19.94 -44.02 -10.60
C LYS A 61 18.84 -42.98 -10.41
N HIS A 62 19.17 -41.86 -9.77
CA HIS A 62 18.28 -40.72 -9.71
C HIS A 62 18.15 -40.14 -11.13
N PRO A 63 16.94 -39.75 -11.56
CA PRO A 63 16.72 -39.16 -12.88
C PRO A 63 17.49 -37.85 -13.10
N TYR A 64 18.09 -37.31 -12.04
CA TYR A 64 19.00 -36.18 -12.08
C TYR A 64 20.37 -36.64 -11.56
N SER A 65 21.32 -36.85 -12.48
CA SER A 65 22.71 -37.19 -12.17
C SER A 65 23.59 -35.98 -12.50
N ALA A 66 24.48 -35.56 -11.61
CA ALA A 66 25.33 -34.38 -11.82
C ALA A 66 26.37 -34.54 -12.94
N ALA A 67 26.53 -35.75 -13.48
CA ALA A 67 27.47 -36.09 -14.54
C ALA A 67 26.80 -36.47 -15.87
N SER A 68 25.48 -36.23 -16.03
CA SER A 68 24.80 -36.48 -17.29
C SER A 68 24.89 -35.26 -18.22
N ASP A 69 25.07 -35.48 -19.52
CA ASP A 69 25.14 -34.39 -20.52
C ASP A 69 23.91 -33.46 -20.48
N THR A 70 22.75 -34.00 -20.10
CA THR A 70 21.52 -33.22 -19.87
C THR A 70 21.66 -32.22 -18.72
N PHE A 71 22.42 -32.55 -17.68
CA PHE A 71 22.72 -31.66 -16.57
C PHE A 71 23.65 -30.52 -17.02
N ASP A 72 24.63 -30.79 -17.88
CA ASP A 72 25.52 -29.76 -18.42
C ASP A 72 24.76 -28.78 -19.33
N ILE A 73 23.86 -29.29 -20.17
CA ILE A 73 22.97 -28.46 -21.01
C ILE A 73 22.09 -27.54 -20.14
N VAL A 74 21.48 -28.10 -19.09
CA VAL A 74 20.62 -27.34 -18.18
C VAL A 74 21.44 -26.34 -17.36
N SER A 75 22.63 -26.72 -16.91
CA SER A 75 23.54 -25.84 -16.16
C SER A 75 24.01 -24.66 -17.00
N ASN A 76 24.39 -24.90 -18.26
CA ASN A 76 24.75 -23.84 -19.21
C ASN A 76 23.56 -22.91 -19.52
N LEU A 77 22.36 -23.47 -19.68
CA LEU A 77 21.14 -22.67 -19.86
C LEU A 77 20.86 -21.78 -18.65
N ILE A 78 20.98 -22.33 -17.43
CA ILE A 78 20.79 -21.59 -16.19
C ILE A 78 21.87 -20.51 -16.06
N ALA A 79 23.13 -20.83 -16.34
CA ALA A 79 24.24 -19.88 -16.32
C ALA A 79 24.01 -18.73 -17.31
N ASN A 80 23.62 -19.02 -18.56
CA ASN A 80 23.31 -18.01 -19.57
C ASN A 80 22.12 -17.13 -19.15
N LYS A 81 21.06 -17.73 -18.60
CA LYS A 81 19.92 -16.98 -18.06
C LYS A 81 20.32 -16.13 -16.85
N ALA A 82 21.18 -16.64 -15.96
CA ALA A 82 21.68 -15.92 -14.80
C ALA A 82 22.59 -14.74 -15.19
N MET A 83 23.43 -14.91 -16.22
CA MET A 83 24.26 -13.83 -16.78
C MET A 83 23.39 -12.73 -17.41
N ALA A 84 22.43 -13.09 -18.27
CA ALA A 84 21.48 -12.14 -18.86
C ALA A 84 20.63 -11.42 -17.78
N TYR A 85 20.27 -12.14 -16.72
CA TYR A 85 19.58 -11.57 -15.56
C TYR A 85 20.46 -10.57 -14.78
N GLY A 86 21.74 -10.91 -14.56
CA GLY A 86 22.71 -10.04 -13.90
C GLY A 86 22.99 -8.77 -14.70
N GLU A 87 23.12 -8.88 -16.02
CA GLU A 87 23.28 -7.75 -16.93
C GLU A 87 22.06 -6.83 -16.92
N ALA A 88 20.85 -7.40 -16.96
CA ALA A 88 19.60 -6.64 -16.88
C ALA A 88 19.40 -5.89 -15.54
N ILE A 89 20.03 -6.36 -14.45
CA ILE A 89 20.04 -5.65 -13.16
C ILE A 89 21.01 -4.46 -13.17
N ALA A 90 22.12 -4.57 -13.91
CA ALA A 90 23.10 -3.50 -14.05
C ALA A 90 22.62 -2.39 -15.01
N THR A 91 21.68 -2.69 -15.91
CA THR A 91 21.10 -1.72 -16.85
C THR A 91 20.06 -0.77 -16.21
N ASN A 92 19.53 0.15 -17.03
CA ASN A 92 18.67 1.27 -16.66
C ASN A 92 17.66 0.96 -15.53
N PRO A 93 17.53 1.83 -14.50
CA PRO A 93 16.60 1.64 -13.38
C PRO A 93 15.11 1.71 -13.78
N ILE A 94 14.84 1.90 -15.06
CA ILE A 94 13.55 2.04 -15.71
C ILE A 94 12.98 0.69 -16.13
N ASP A 95 13.82 -0.20 -16.66
CA ASP A 95 13.42 -1.50 -17.21
C ASP A 95 13.27 -2.53 -16.09
N ARG A 96 14.15 -2.43 -15.09
CA ARG A 96 14.09 -3.24 -13.88
C ARG A 96 14.42 -2.38 -12.65
N PRO A 97 13.44 -1.65 -12.08
CA PRO A 97 13.71 -0.80 -10.93
C PRO A 97 14.14 -1.65 -9.74
N GLN A 98 15.31 -1.35 -9.18
CA GLN A 98 15.72 -1.93 -7.91
C GLN A 98 14.88 -1.32 -6.79
N ILE A 99 13.76 -1.97 -6.45
CA ILE A 99 12.85 -1.49 -5.41
C ILE A 99 13.54 -1.62 -4.05
N ARG A 100 14.10 -0.53 -3.57
CA ARG A 100 14.52 -0.41 -2.17
C ARG A 100 13.31 0.05 -1.37
N ALA A 101 12.92 -0.66 -0.32
CA ALA A 101 11.81 -0.24 0.56
C ALA A 101 12.27 0.89 1.50
N LYS A 102 12.53 2.08 0.95
CA LYS A 102 12.88 3.30 1.68
C LYS A 102 11.76 4.33 1.54
N ALA A 103 11.66 5.25 2.50
CA ALA A 103 10.69 6.36 2.45
C ALA A 103 10.85 7.27 1.21
N VAL A 104 12.00 7.22 0.51
CA VAL A 104 12.31 8.02 -0.68
C VAL A 104 11.71 7.42 -1.95
N THR A 105 11.46 6.11 -1.98
CA THR A 105 11.15 5.36 -3.21
C THR A 105 9.91 5.87 -3.94
N GLY A 106 8.87 6.29 -3.19
CA GLY A 106 7.65 6.89 -3.76
C GLY A 106 7.77 8.34 -4.25
N ARG A 107 8.94 8.98 -4.13
CA ARG A 107 9.18 10.38 -4.53
C ARG A 107 10.26 10.50 -5.60
N THR A 108 10.31 9.52 -6.50
CA THR A 108 11.26 9.48 -7.63
C THR A 108 10.51 9.66 -8.94
N VAL A 109 11.12 10.34 -9.92
CA VAL A 109 10.57 10.55 -11.26
C VAL A 109 11.62 10.13 -12.28
N PHE A 110 11.22 9.30 -13.24
CA PHE A 110 12.09 8.85 -14.32
C PHE A 110 12.04 9.82 -15.51
N VAL A 111 13.17 10.02 -16.17
CA VAL A 111 13.20 10.79 -17.42
C VAL A 111 12.92 9.82 -18.58
N LYS A 112 11.79 10.00 -19.27
CA LYS A 112 11.29 9.16 -20.37
C LYS A 112 10.43 9.98 -21.31
N ASP A 113 10.45 9.68 -22.60
CA ASP A 113 9.74 10.42 -23.66
C ASP A 113 8.25 10.65 -23.39
N ARG A 114 7.59 9.71 -22.69
CA ARG A 114 6.18 9.84 -22.31
C ARG A 114 6.01 10.48 -20.92
N ILE A 115 5.14 11.49 -20.86
CA ILE A 115 4.67 12.08 -19.60
C ILE A 115 3.71 11.10 -18.93
N THR A 116 4.07 10.64 -17.73
CA THR A 116 3.19 9.84 -16.85
C THR A 116 3.18 10.45 -15.45
N GLN A 117 2.49 9.82 -14.49
CA GLN A 117 2.50 10.28 -13.10
C GLN A 117 3.90 10.28 -12.48
N THR A 118 4.77 9.37 -12.93
CA THR A 118 6.13 9.15 -12.41
C THR A 118 7.21 9.30 -13.48
N SER A 119 6.90 9.89 -14.64
CA SER A 119 7.89 10.16 -15.69
C SER A 119 7.66 11.44 -16.48
N GLY A 120 8.73 11.98 -17.05
CA GLY A 120 8.67 13.11 -17.99
C GLY A 120 9.81 13.12 -19.03
N PRO A 121 9.59 13.66 -20.24
CA PRO A 121 10.52 13.59 -21.38
C PRO A 121 11.83 14.32 -21.14
N THR A 122 11.75 15.50 -20.55
CA THR A 122 12.92 16.32 -20.24
C THR A 122 13.14 16.38 -18.73
N PRO A 123 14.38 16.57 -18.26
CA PRO A 123 14.66 16.72 -16.83
C PRO A 123 13.86 17.88 -16.22
N MET A 124 13.65 18.97 -16.97
CA MET A 124 12.82 20.11 -16.56
C MET A 124 11.37 19.67 -16.28
N VAL A 125 10.77 18.88 -17.16
CA VAL A 125 9.39 18.37 -17.00
C VAL A 125 9.34 17.36 -15.86
N ALA A 126 10.33 16.48 -15.74
CA ALA A 126 10.44 15.53 -14.64
C ALA A 126 10.48 16.25 -13.27
N LEU A 127 11.23 17.36 -13.15
CA LEU A 127 11.25 18.19 -11.94
C LEU A 127 9.90 18.87 -11.67
N LYS A 128 9.14 19.28 -12.70
CA LYS A 128 7.78 19.81 -12.52
C LYS A 128 6.82 18.73 -12.00
N VAL A 129 6.90 17.52 -12.55
CA VAL A 129 6.14 16.35 -12.08
C VAL A 129 6.50 16.02 -10.63
N LEU A 130 7.79 15.98 -10.29
CA LEU A 130 8.26 15.78 -8.93
C LEU A 130 7.71 16.84 -7.96
N ASN A 131 7.74 18.12 -8.36
CA ASN A 131 7.20 19.20 -7.56
C ASN A 131 5.67 19.09 -7.37
N ARG A 132 4.93 18.54 -8.34
CA ARG A 132 3.49 18.27 -8.18
C ARG A 132 3.26 17.18 -7.14
N MET A 133 3.96 16.04 -7.26
CA MET A 133 3.82 14.93 -6.31
C MET A 133 4.13 15.35 -4.87
N ILE A 134 5.21 16.12 -4.66
CA ILE A 134 5.59 16.63 -3.32
C ILE A 134 4.49 17.52 -2.72
N ARG A 135 3.74 18.27 -3.55
CA ARG A 135 2.63 19.13 -3.10
C ARG A 135 1.39 18.31 -2.72
N GLU A 136 1.06 17.29 -3.52
CA GLU A 136 -0.04 16.36 -3.26
C GLU A 136 0.19 15.59 -1.94
N ASP A 137 1.42 15.14 -1.71
CA ASP A 137 1.85 14.49 -0.45
C ASP A 137 1.92 15.43 0.77
N HIS A 138 1.83 16.73 0.53
CA HIS A 138 1.95 17.79 1.54
C HIS A 138 3.26 17.73 2.36
N VAL A 139 4.38 17.32 1.75
CA VAL A 139 5.67 17.12 2.46
C VAL A 139 6.14 18.39 3.16
N LYS A 140 6.05 19.55 2.49
CA LYS A 140 6.43 20.84 3.08
C LYS A 140 5.61 21.16 4.33
N ASN A 141 4.30 20.94 4.29
CA ASN A 141 3.43 21.18 5.44
C ASN A 141 3.75 20.25 6.61
N LYS A 142 4.03 18.96 6.31
CA LYS A 142 4.47 17.98 7.31
C LYS A 142 5.77 18.41 7.98
N TYR A 143 6.77 18.80 7.18
CA TYR A 143 8.06 19.31 7.68
C TYR A 143 7.87 20.50 8.64
N HIS A 144 7.09 21.51 8.24
CA HIS A 144 6.85 22.70 9.10
C HIS A 144 6.07 22.34 10.37
N SER A 145 5.13 21.39 10.29
CA SER A 145 4.36 20.93 11.46
C SER A 145 5.18 20.06 12.43
N GLN A 146 6.27 19.46 11.96
CA GLN A 146 7.17 18.63 12.77
C GLN A 146 8.31 19.44 13.38
N LYS A 147 8.66 20.59 12.78
CA LYS A 147 9.73 21.47 13.27
C LYS A 147 9.56 21.88 14.73
N PHE A 148 8.31 22.09 15.15
CA PHE A 148 7.98 22.44 16.54
C PHE A 148 6.86 21.55 17.07
N HIS A 149 6.96 21.17 18.35
CA HIS A 149 5.90 20.42 19.01
C HIS A 149 4.63 21.28 19.17
N GLU A 150 3.56 20.88 18.50
CA GLU A 150 2.22 21.46 18.69
C GLU A 150 1.44 20.63 19.72
N ARG A 151 0.97 21.28 20.80
CA ARG A 151 0.12 20.63 21.81
C ARG A 151 -1.17 20.07 21.17
N LYS A 152 -1.61 18.90 21.63
CA LYS A 152 -2.80 18.19 21.09
C LYS A 152 -4.06 19.05 21.00
N GLY A 153 -4.30 19.93 21.98
CA GLY A 153 -5.46 20.84 22.00
C GLY A 153 -5.42 21.90 20.90
N LEU A 154 -4.26 22.52 20.70
CA LEU A 154 -4.05 23.53 19.65
C LEU A 154 -4.19 22.91 18.25
N LYS A 155 -3.60 21.72 18.06
CA LYS A 155 -3.74 20.95 16.80
C LYS A 155 -5.20 20.65 16.47
N LYS A 156 -6.01 20.21 17.45
CA LYS A 156 -7.44 19.97 17.26
C LYS A 156 -8.20 21.24 16.86
N LYS A 157 -7.95 22.36 17.54
CA LYS A 157 -8.57 23.67 17.23
C LYS A 157 -8.20 24.14 15.81
N ARG A 158 -6.92 24.07 15.44
CA ARG A 158 -6.42 24.41 14.10
C ARG A 158 -7.06 23.55 13.01
N LEU A 159 -7.08 22.22 13.19
CA LEU A 159 -7.68 21.28 12.22
C LEU A 159 -9.19 21.51 12.07
N ARG A 160 -9.91 21.81 13.17
CA ARG A 160 -11.35 22.15 13.10
C ARG A 160 -11.58 23.41 12.25
N SER A 161 -10.85 24.48 12.53
CA SER A 161 -10.92 25.74 11.75
C SER A 161 -10.54 25.54 10.28
N GLN A 162 -9.49 24.76 10.00
CA GLN A 162 -9.04 24.48 8.64
C GLN A 162 -10.07 23.69 7.83
N ARG A 163 -10.65 22.63 8.41
CA ARG A 163 -11.71 21.83 7.76
C ARG A 163 -12.96 22.67 7.50
N TRP A 164 -13.35 23.52 8.45
CA TRP A 164 -14.47 24.45 8.26
C TRP A 164 -14.23 25.40 7.08
N ARG A 165 -13.08 26.07 7.05
CA ARG A 165 -12.70 26.96 5.92
C ARG A 165 -12.70 26.23 4.58
N ALA A 166 -12.21 24.99 4.54
CA ALA A 166 -12.22 24.18 3.32
C ALA A 166 -13.65 23.86 2.83
N ARG A 167 -14.54 23.44 3.74
CA ARG A 167 -15.95 23.16 3.42
C ARG A 167 -16.69 24.42 3.00
N PHE A 168 -16.52 25.52 3.73
CA PHE A 168 -17.11 26.80 3.40
C PHE A 168 -16.68 27.28 2.01
N LYS A 169 -15.37 27.23 1.71
CA LYS A 169 -14.84 27.60 0.39
C LYS A 169 -15.43 26.74 -0.73
N HIS A 170 -15.60 25.44 -0.50
CA HIS A 170 -16.20 24.54 -1.48
C HIS A 170 -17.68 24.88 -1.74
N GLY A 171 -18.48 25.02 -0.67
CA GLY A 171 -19.88 25.42 -0.78
C GLY A 171 -20.06 26.78 -1.44
N PHE A 172 -19.26 27.78 -1.04
CA PHE A 172 -19.28 29.11 -1.64
C PHE A 172 -18.98 29.09 -3.14
N LYS A 173 -17.97 28.34 -3.57
CA LYS A 173 -17.65 28.17 -5.00
C LYS A 173 -18.80 27.51 -5.77
N ALA A 174 -19.47 26.53 -5.18
CA ALA A 174 -20.62 25.87 -5.80
C ALA A 174 -21.79 26.85 -5.97
N THR A 175 -22.09 27.67 -4.95
CA THR A 175 -23.11 28.72 -5.04
C THR A 175 -22.79 29.75 -6.11
N VAL A 176 -21.55 30.27 -6.16
CA VAL A 176 -21.14 31.23 -7.20
C VAL A 176 -21.24 30.60 -8.60
N SER A 177 -20.81 29.35 -8.75
CA SER A 177 -20.93 28.64 -10.03
C SER A 177 -22.40 28.51 -10.44
N ARG A 178 -23.28 28.19 -9.49
CA ARG A 178 -24.73 28.10 -9.72
C ARG A 178 -25.36 29.44 -10.11
N VAL A 179 -24.94 30.54 -9.47
CA VAL A 179 -25.39 31.89 -9.84
C VAL A 179 -24.99 32.24 -11.28
N ILE A 180 -23.77 31.88 -11.68
CA ILE A 180 -23.28 32.10 -13.05
C ILE A 180 -24.10 31.25 -14.06
N GLU A 181 -24.43 30.02 -13.71
CA GLU A 181 -25.31 29.17 -14.54
C GLU A 181 -26.70 29.77 -14.75
N LEU A 182 -27.34 30.26 -13.68
CA LEU A 182 -28.66 30.89 -13.73
C LEU A 182 -28.63 32.19 -14.54
N LYS A 183 -27.62 33.03 -14.31
CA LYS A 183 -27.38 34.23 -15.11
C LYS A 183 -27.24 33.91 -16.61
N LYS A 184 -26.55 32.82 -16.96
CA LYS A 184 -26.39 32.38 -18.36
C LYS A 184 -27.72 31.94 -18.99
N GLN A 185 -28.63 31.40 -18.18
CA GLN A 185 -29.98 31.01 -18.61
C GLN A 185 -30.93 32.21 -18.71
N GLY A 186 -30.55 33.38 -18.18
CA GLY A 186 -31.38 34.58 -18.17
C GLY A 186 -32.34 34.66 -16.98
N TRP A 187 -32.12 33.85 -15.94
CA TRP A 187 -32.77 34.02 -14.63
C TRP A 187 -32.15 35.17 -13.84
#